data_AF-A0A937LZ15-F1
#
_entry.id   AF-A0A937LZ15-F1
#
_cell.length_a   1.000
_cell.length_b   1.000
_cell.length_c   1.000
_cell.angle_alpha   90.00
_cell.angle_beta   90.00
_cell.angle_gamma   90.00
#
_symmetry.space_group_name_H-M   'P 1'
#
loop_
_entity.id
_entity.type
_entity.pdbx_description
1 polymer ?
#
loop_
_entity_poly.entity_id
_entity_poly.type
_entity_poly.pdbx_seq_one_letter_code
_entity_poly.pdbx_strand_id
1 'polypeptide(L)'
;MRNLFLLVSLFFTNHCVAYFDSTIVNIEELYAEFKAYNDSSIIRDFKTKFIKSLVFTSDTTAYFNPNGTLHLFKINCGKKIKIEKISKGIYHGHNFHRYLFTYNSKIYSYGGQGLWSSFSGLLEFNEQNKEWFKKKIKNYPLKAEKVVSSWLFGDKIKVLLSLDRGNHKIEDENLIFGEIDLVTFKFNKIGKFSSVISNEMIVGKANIIQESEKYMVREIRDDSECSCHLFDKENGEIYYLNLIKDIPCLDGNSYVYVEKDSLYYRNSKRIVKSVLINKDAIYEKRSIQRIYLSSIKKQRVNNLILYFITTLSSIIIIIVFIILAIRFRRKHLNDFPVSIEKNLILAKGQVLKKDEIDLILEISHMSFDSIKSKRSNLIKMINDNGKVSITRNRDKNDKRFIEYFVK
;
A
#
# COMPACT_ATOMS: atom_id res chain seq x y z
N MET A 1 -80.22 0.00 -9.64
CA MET A 1 -79.45 0.21 -8.39
C MET A 1 -78.69 -1.09 -8.11
N ARG A 2 -77.40 -1.15 -8.44
CA ARG A 2 -76.27 -0.85 -7.53
C ARG A 2 -75.81 -2.19 -6.91
N ASN A 3 -74.63 -2.79 -7.07
CA ASN A 3 -73.29 -2.50 -7.62
C ASN A 3 -72.64 -3.91 -7.81
N LEU A 4 -71.95 -4.24 -8.90
CA LEU A 4 -70.60 -3.82 -9.29
C LEU A 4 -69.51 -4.24 -8.26
N PHE A 5 -68.87 -5.41 -8.44
CA PHE A 5 -67.47 -5.53 -8.94
C PHE A 5 -66.94 -6.97 -8.88
N LEU A 6 -66.43 -7.41 -10.03
CA LEU A 6 -65.44 -8.49 -10.20
C LEU A 6 -64.22 -8.28 -9.30
N LEU A 7 -63.64 -9.36 -8.79
CA LEU A 7 -62.19 -9.61 -8.95
C LEU A 7 -61.86 -11.08 -8.65
N VAL A 8 -61.96 -11.92 -9.69
CA VAL A 8 -61.17 -13.15 -9.74
C VAL A 8 -59.73 -12.69 -9.96
N SER A 9 -58.95 -12.60 -8.89
CA SER A 9 -57.51 -12.46 -8.99
C SER A 9 -56.95 -13.80 -9.47
N LEU A 10 -57.07 -14.06 -10.77
CA LEU A 10 -56.06 -14.82 -11.49
C LEU A 10 -54.77 -14.02 -11.30
N PHE A 11 -54.04 -14.33 -10.23
CA PHE A 11 -52.60 -14.13 -10.20
C PHE A 11 -52.05 -15.02 -11.32
N PHE A 12 -52.14 -14.53 -12.55
CA PHE A 12 -51.02 -14.65 -13.46
C PHE A 12 -49.87 -14.01 -12.70
N THR A 13 -49.19 -14.81 -11.88
CA THR A 13 -47.77 -14.64 -11.73
C THR A 13 -47.26 -14.71 -13.16
N ASN A 14 -47.16 -13.55 -13.80
CA ASN A 14 -46.07 -13.27 -14.71
C ASN A 14 -44.82 -13.48 -13.85
N HIS A 15 -44.47 -14.74 -13.64
CA HIS A 15 -43.09 -15.14 -13.69
C HIS A 15 -42.68 -14.67 -15.08
N CYS A 16 -42.23 -13.42 -15.17
CA CYS A 16 -41.15 -13.08 -16.06
C CYS A 16 -40.03 -14.02 -15.66
N VAL A 17 -40.09 -15.23 -16.22
CA VAL A 17 -38.91 -16.02 -16.50
C VAL A 17 -38.07 -15.06 -17.30
N ALA A 18 -37.08 -14.45 -16.65
CA ALA A 18 -36.09 -13.66 -17.34
C ALA A 18 -35.58 -14.55 -18.46
N TYR A 19 -35.88 -14.16 -19.68
CA TYR A 19 -35.51 -14.90 -20.87
C TYR A 19 -34.01 -14.65 -21.07
N PHE A 20 -33.19 -15.23 -20.20
CA PHE A 20 -31.76 -15.43 -20.40
C PHE A 20 -31.56 -16.57 -21.41
N ASP A 21 -32.34 -16.57 -22.50
CA ASP A 21 -31.98 -17.31 -23.69
C ASP A 21 -30.85 -16.53 -24.33
N SER A 22 -29.64 -17.02 -24.09
CA SER A 22 -28.44 -16.71 -24.85
C SER A 22 -28.27 -15.25 -25.25
N THR A 23 -27.43 -14.51 -24.53
CA THR A 23 -26.73 -13.37 -25.17
C THR A 23 -25.90 -13.95 -26.31
N ILE A 24 -26.54 -14.08 -27.48
CA ILE A 24 -25.95 -14.27 -28.79
C ILE A 24 -25.20 -12.97 -29.04
N VAL A 25 -24.02 -12.86 -28.44
CA VAL A 25 -23.04 -11.89 -28.87
C VAL A 25 -22.24 -12.59 -29.94
N ASN A 26 -22.76 -12.53 -31.17
CA ASN A 26 -21.99 -12.96 -32.33
C ASN A 26 -20.82 -11.98 -32.49
N ILE A 27 -19.66 -12.37 -31.96
CA ILE A 27 -18.45 -11.53 -31.96
C ILE A 27 -18.05 -11.15 -33.39
N GLU A 28 -18.27 -12.03 -34.38
CA GLU A 28 -17.95 -11.74 -35.78
C GLU A 28 -18.88 -10.67 -36.37
N GLU A 29 -20.18 -10.73 -36.05
CA GLU A 29 -21.15 -9.71 -36.47
C GLU A 29 -20.83 -8.36 -35.82
N LEU A 30 -20.55 -8.35 -34.52
CA LEU A 30 -20.12 -7.13 -33.82
C LEU A 30 -18.80 -6.59 -34.38
N TYR A 31 -17.86 -7.46 -34.71
CA TYR A 31 -16.59 -7.05 -35.30
C TYR A 31 -16.80 -6.32 -36.63
N ALA A 32 -17.71 -6.82 -37.49
CA ALA A 32 -18.06 -6.17 -38.74
C ALA A 32 -18.68 -4.78 -38.52
N GLU A 33 -19.59 -4.65 -37.56
CA GLU A 33 -20.20 -3.37 -37.18
C GLU A 33 -19.17 -2.37 -36.62
N PHE A 34 -18.27 -2.82 -35.74
CA PHE A 34 -17.23 -1.95 -35.19
C PHE A 34 -16.18 -1.55 -36.23
N LYS A 35 -15.89 -2.41 -37.21
CA LYS A 35 -14.98 -2.09 -38.31
C LYS A 35 -15.48 -0.90 -39.14
N ALA A 36 -16.79 -0.68 -39.22
CA ALA A 36 -17.38 0.47 -39.93
C ALA A 36 -17.00 1.83 -39.34
N TYR A 37 -16.54 1.88 -38.08
CA TYR A 37 -16.05 3.11 -37.44
C TYR A 37 -14.65 3.55 -37.92
N ASN A 38 -13.96 2.72 -38.71
CA ASN A 38 -12.65 3.02 -39.31
C ASN A 38 -11.57 3.50 -38.31
N ASP A 39 -11.56 2.92 -37.10
CA ASP A 39 -10.58 3.21 -36.06
C ASP A 39 -9.99 1.88 -35.55
N SER A 40 -8.70 1.68 -35.85
CA SER A 40 -7.99 0.44 -35.52
C SER A 40 -7.86 0.19 -34.01
N SER A 41 -7.97 1.25 -33.18
CA SER A 41 -7.90 1.12 -31.73
C SER A 41 -9.13 0.43 -31.14
N ILE A 42 -10.27 0.47 -31.83
CA ILE A 42 -11.52 -0.18 -31.42
C ILE A 42 -11.44 -1.69 -31.63
N ILE A 43 -10.89 -2.11 -32.78
CA ILE A 43 -10.89 -3.51 -33.24
C ILE A 43 -9.60 -4.26 -32.88
N ARG A 44 -8.62 -3.59 -32.27
CA ARG A 44 -7.38 -4.22 -31.79
C ARG A 44 -7.70 -5.30 -30.74
N ASP A 45 -7.22 -6.51 -30.98
CA ASP A 45 -7.43 -7.70 -30.13
C ASP A 45 -8.92 -7.99 -29.84
N PHE A 46 -9.83 -7.58 -30.72
CA PHE A 46 -11.26 -7.60 -30.47
C PHE A 46 -11.76 -8.99 -30.03
N LYS A 47 -11.40 -10.05 -30.77
CA LYS A 47 -11.88 -11.42 -30.46
C LYS A 47 -11.51 -11.88 -29.05
N THR A 48 -10.35 -11.46 -28.51
CA THR A 48 -9.87 -11.93 -27.20
C THR A 48 -10.20 -10.97 -26.06
N LYS A 49 -10.37 -9.67 -26.35
CA LYS A 49 -10.58 -8.62 -25.34
C LYS A 49 -11.99 -8.04 -25.30
N PHE A 50 -12.83 -8.32 -26.30
CA PHE A 50 -14.17 -7.75 -26.41
C PHE A 50 -15.02 -8.06 -25.18
N ILE A 51 -15.15 -9.35 -24.84
CA ILE A 51 -15.90 -9.80 -23.65
C ILE A 51 -15.33 -9.16 -22.39
N LYS A 52 -14.00 -9.06 -22.30
CA LYS A 52 -13.27 -8.49 -21.16
C LYS A 52 -13.40 -6.97 -20.99
N SER A 53 -14.05 -6.34 -21.96
CA SER A 53 -14.22 -4.90 -22.09
C SER A 53 -15.70 -4.50 -22.09
N LEU A 54 -16.59 -5.45 -21.78
CA LEU A 54 -18.03 -5.26 -21.64
C LEU A 54 -18.43 -5.14 -20.18
N VAL A 55 -19.42 -4.28 -19.92
CA VAL A 55 -20.17 -4.26 -18.67
C VAL A 55 -21.65 -4.24 -18.99
N PHE A 56 -22.40 -5.20 -18.45
CA PHE A 56 -23.85 -5.25 -18.58
C PHE A 56 -24.50 -4.35 -17.52
N THR A 57 -25.50 -3.58 -17.92
CA THR A 57 -26.36 -2.80 -17.00
C THR A 57 -27.77 -3.37 -16.89
N SER A 58 -28.16 -4.21 -17.84
CA SER A 58 -29.39 -4.98 -17.86
C SER A 58 -29.23 -6.16 -18.82
N ASP A 59 -30.25 -7.01 -18.90
CA ASP A 59 -30.28 -8.16 -19.81
C ASP A 59 -30.13 -7.76 -21.29
N THR A 60 -30.53 -6.53 -21.65
CA THR A 60 -30.53 -6.06 -23.04
C THR A 60 -29.52 -4.96 -23.33
N THR A 61 -28.87 -4.40 -22.31
CA THR A 61 -27.97 -3.26 -22.49
C THR A 61 -26.60 -3.55 -21.90
N ALA A 62 -25.58 -3.39 -22.74
CA ALA A 62 -24.19 -3.48 -22.35
C ALA A 62 -23.43 -2.23 -22.81
N TYR A 63 -22.38 -1.91 -22.08
CA TYR A 63 -21.43 -0.88 -22.45
C TYR A 63 -20.10 -1.51 -22.80
N PHE A 64 -19.58 -1.15 -23.97
CA PHE A 64 -18.30 -1.60 -24.46
C PHE A 64 -17.32 -0.43 -24.45
N ASN A 65 -16.18 -0.61 -23.77
CA ASN A 65 -15.08 0.33 -23.83
C ASN A 65 -13.82 -0.42 -24.29
N PRO A 66 -13.38 -0.24 -25.54
CA PRO A 66 -12.22 -0.96 -26.07
C PRO A 66 -10.98 -0.77 -25.19
N ASN A 67 -10.25 -1.85 -24.95
CA ASN A 67 -9.09 -1.82 -24.07
C ASN A 67 -8.01 -0.85 -24.57
N GLY A 68 -7.53 0.01 -23.67
CA GLY A 68 -6.55 1.05 -24.04
C GLY A 68 -7.15 2.26 -24.75
N THR A 69 -8.47 2.47 -24.67
CA THR A 69 -9.15 3.65 -25.21
C THR A 69 -10.07 4.28 -24.16
N LEU A 70 -10.51 5.51 -24.42
CA LEU A 70 -11.61 6.16 -23.71
C LEU A 70 -12.91 6.16 -24.53
N HIS A 71 -12.97 5.38 -25.61
CA HIS A 71 -14.20 5.23 -26.36
C HIS A 71 -15.22 4.44 -25.55
N LEU A 72 -16.48 4.86 -25.61
CA LEU A 72 -17.56 4.15 -24.96
C LEU A 72 -18.69 3.98 -25.96
N PHE A 73 -19.16 2.74 -26.08
CA PHE A 73 -20.26 2.36 -26.94
C PHE A 73 -21.36 1.76 -26.09
N LYS A 74 -22.60 2.16 -26.38
CA LYS A 74 -23.79 1.52 -25.85
C LYS A 74 -24.25 0.47 -26.86
N ILE A 75 -24.37 -0.77 -26.40
CA ILE A 75 -24.85 -1.90 -27.19
C ILE A 75 -26.21 -2.30 -26.64
N ASN A 76 -27.23 -2.32 -27.50
CA ASN A 76 -28.54 -2.86 -27.18
C ASN A 76 -28.72 -4.21 -27.88
N CYS A 77 -28.73 -5.29 -27.10
CA CYS A 77 -28.80 -6.69 -27.54
C CYS A 77 -30.25 -7.18 -27.68
N GLY A 78 -31.17 -6.34 -28.16
CA GLY A 78 -32.54 -6.75 -28.45
C GLY A 78 -32.65 -7.60 -29.73
N LYS A 79 -33.85 -7.70 -30.32
CA LYS A 79 -34.09 -8.45 -31.57
C LYS A 79 -33.12 -8.10 -32.72
N LYS A 80 -32.63 -6.85 -32.74
CA LYS A 80 -31.56 -6.39 -33.62
C LYS A 80 -30.53 -5.67 -32.75
N ILE A 81 -29.26 -6.01 -32.93
CA ILE A 81 -28.16 -5.34 -32.25
C ILE A 81 -28.12 -3.88 -32.74
N LYS A 82 -28.09 -2.93 -31.79
CA LYS A 82 -27.85 -1.52 -32.07
C LYS A 82 -26.63 -1.06 -31.30
N ILE A 83 -25.68 -0.44 -32.00
CA ILE A 83 -24.44 0.08 -31.42
C ILE A 83 -24.43 1.59 -31.60
N GLU A 84 -24.25 2.31 -30.50
CA GLU A 84 -24.11 3.77 -30.50
C GLU A 84 -22.79 4.14 -29.84
N LYS A 85 -21.90 4.86 -30.55
CA LYS A 85 -20.75 5.51 -29.92
C LYS A 85 -21.25 6.70 -29.11
N ILE A 86 -21.18 6.58 -27.78
CA ILE A 86 -21.65 7.62 -26.88
C ILE A 86 -20.53 8.55 -26.41
N SER A 87 -19.27 8.13 -26.46
CA SER A 87 -18.14 9.02 -26.16
C SER A 87 -17.84 9.97 -27.32
N LYS A 88 -17.63 11.27 -27.04
CA LYS A 88 -17.18 12.28 -28.02
C LYS A 88 -15.67 12.52 -28.05
N GLY A 89 -14.95 12.15 -26.99
CA GLY A 89 -13.52 12.42 -26.87
C GLY A 89 -12.71 11.86 -28.04
N ILE A 90 -11.86 12.72 -28.62
CA ILE A 90 -10.87 12.37 -29.66
C ILE A 90 -9.57 11.80 -29.07
N TYR A 91 -9.41 11.85 -27.75
CA TYR A 91 -8.21 11.40 -27.07
C TYR A 91 -8.29 9.91 -26.76
N HIS A 92 -7.36 9.15 -27.34
CA HIS A 92 -7.11 7.76 -27.01
C HIS A 92 -6.24 7.70 -25.74
N GLY A 93 -6.86 7.84 -24.57
CA GLY A 93 -6.12 7.64 -23.31
C GLY A 93 -5.59 6.21 -23.22
N HIS A 94 -4.33 6.05 -22.85
CA HIS A 94 -3.73 4.73 -22.57
C HIS A 94 -4.33 4.12 -21.30
N ASN A 95 -5.48 3.48 -21.46
CA ASN A 95 -6.30 2.93 -20.37
C ASN A 95 -6.40 1.40 -20.46
N PHE A 96 -5.26 0.73 -20.64
CA PHE A 96 -5.23 -0.73 -20.73
C PHE A 96 -5.41 -1.36 -19.34
N HIS A 97 -6.00 -2.56 -19.28
CA HIS A 97 -6.09 -3.36 -18.04
C HIS A 97 -6.75 -2.65 -16.85
N ARG A 98 -7.62 -1.68 -17.12
CA ARG A 98 -8.45 -1.00 -16.12
C ARG A 98 -9.54 -1.91 -15.58
N TYR A 99 -10.13 -1.50 -14.47
CA TYR A 99 -11.38 -2.05 -13.97
C TYR A 99 -12.56 -1.23 -14.49
N LEU A 100 -13.38 -1.81 -15.35
CA LEU A 100 -14.61 -1.20 -15.86
C LEU A 100 -15.80 -1.80 -15.10
N PHE A 101 -16.65 -0.95 -14.52
CA PHE A 101 -17.81 -1.42 -13.74
C PHE A 101 -18.91 -0.36 -13.73
N THR A 102 -20.08 -0.75 -13.21
CA THR A 102 -21.22 0.14 -13.00
C THR A 102 -21.53 0.28 -11.52
N TYR A 103 -21.96 1.47 -11.12
CA TYR A 103 -22.41 1.78 -9.76
C TYR A 103 -23.46 2.88 -9.83
N ASN A 104 -24.62 2.67 -9.21
CA ASN A 104 -25.77 3.60 -9.24
C ASN A 104 -26.08 4.11 -10.67
N SER A 105 -26.17 3.17 -11.63
CA SER A 105 -26.45 3.43 -13.06
C SER A 105 -25.42 4.31 -13.78
N LYS A 106 -24.26 4.55 -13.18
CA LYS A 106 -23.13 5.24 -13.79
C LYS A 106 -22.01 4.27 -14.11
N ILE A 107 -21.21 4.62 -15.12
CA ILE A 107 -20.10 3.81 -15.60
C ILE A 107 -18.80 4.40 -15.09
N TYR A 108 -17.97 3.54 -14.51
CA TYR A 108 -16.70 3.89 -13.94
C TYR A 108 -15.58 3.10 -14.58
N SER A 109 -14.43 3.76 -14.73
CA SER A 109 -13.16 3.16 -15.13
C SER A 109 -12.15 3.47 -14.05
N TYR A 110 -11.63 2.44 -13.38
CA TYR A 110 -10.66 2.60 -12.31
C TYR A 110 -9.31 2.01 -12.66
N GLY A 111 -8.26 2.79 -12.42
CA GLY A 111 -6.91 2.43 -12.79
C GLY A 111 -6.68 2.45 -14.29
N GLY A 112 -5.62 1.79 -14.73
CA GLY A 112 -5.22 1.68 -16.13
C GLY A 112 -3.70 1.69 -16.26
N GLN A 113 -3.20 1.22 -17.39
CA GLN A 113 -1.78 1.29 -17.71
C GLN A 113 -1.57 1.68 -19.17
N GLY A 114 -0.51 2.43 -19.42
CA GLY A 114 0.08 2.63 -20.73
C GLY A 114 1.40 1.87 -20.85
N LEU A 115 2.18 2.20 -21.88
CA LEU A 115 3.46 1.55 -22.15
C LEU A 115 4.53 1.91 -21.10
N TRP A 116 4.54 3.18 -20.67
CA TRP A 116 5.58 3.74 -19.78
C TRP A 116 5.03 4.28 -18.46
N SER A 117 3.72 4.30 -18.29
CA SER A 117 3.08 4.92 -17.12
C SER A 117 1.82 4.14 -16.71
N SER A 118 1.42 4.32 -15.45
CA SER A 118 0.15 3.81 -14.94
C SER A 118 -0.76 4.95 -14.54
N PHE A 119 -2.06 4.72 -14.63
CA PHE A 119 -3.08 5.62 -14.11
C PHE A 119 -3.68 4.99 -12.85
N SER A 120 -3.69 5.74 -11.75
CA SER A 120 -4.26 5.28 -10.47
C SER A 120 -5.60 5.92 -10.14
N GLY A 121 -6.17 6.72 -11.03
CA GLY A 121 -7.40 7.47 -10.75
C GLY A 121 -8.68 6.70 -11.06
N LEU A 122 -9.80 7.23 -10.57
CA LEU A 122 -11.16 6.80 -10.88
C LEU A 122 -11.78 7.78 -11.88
N LEU A 123 -12.26 7.28 -13.02
CA LEU A 123 -13.00 8.04 -14.02
C LEU A 123 -14.48 7.67 -13.93
N GLU A 124 -15.34 8.68 -14.03
CA GLU A 124 -16.80 8.54 -14.21
C GLU A 124 -17.16 9.02 -15.61
N PHE A 125 -17.93 8.24 -16.35
CA PHE A 125 -18.48 8.70 -17.62
C PHE A 125 -19.66 9.64 -17.36
N ASN A 126 -19.62 10.83 -17.94
CA ASN A 126 -20.71 11.78 -17.90
C ASN A 126 -21.52 11.71 -19.21
N GLU A 127 -22.75 11.21 -19.12
CA GLU A 127 -23.64 11.02 -20.27
C GLU A 127 -24.03 12.33 -20.98
N GLN A 128 -24.12 13.45 -20.26
CA GLN A 128 -24.47 14.76 -20.84
C GLN A 128 -23.33 15.30 -21.71
N ASN A 129 -22.12 15.29 -21.16
CA ASN A 129 -20.91 15.78 -21.82
C ASN A 129 -20.35 14.76 -22.80
N LYS A 130 -20.75 13.49 -22.70
CA LYS A 130 -20.23 12.37 -23.50
C LYS A 130 -18.72 12.18 -23.32
N GLU A 131 -18.22 12.41 -22.11
CA GLU A 131 -16.79 12.37 -21.75
C GLU A 131 -16.51 11.77 -20.36
N TRP A 132 -15.26 11.38 -20.13
CA TRP A 132 -14.79 10.81 -18.87
C TRP A 132 -14.18 11.88 -17.96
N PHE A 133 -14.62 11.94 -16.71
CA PHE A 133 -14.11 12.89 -15.72
C PHE A 133 -13.47 12.17 -14.54
N LYS A 134 -12.27 12.61 -14.16
CA LYS A 134 -11.59 12.10 -12.96
C LYS A 134 -12.36 12.49 -11.71
N LYS A 135 -12.77 11.51 -10.92
CA LYS A 135 -13.38 11.70 -9.61
C LYS A 135 -12.31 11.95 -8.56
N LYS A 136 -12.52 13.01 -7.77
CA LYS A 136 -11.66 13.32 -6.62
C LYS A 136 -12.01 12.38 -5.48
N ILE A 137 -11.02 11.59 -5.04
CA ILE A 137 -11.13 10.73 -3.86
C ILE A 137 -10.42 11.43 -2.69
N LYS A 138 -11.15 11.70 -1.61
CA LYS A 138 -10.61 12.27 -0.37
C LYS A 138 -9.65 11.29 0.29
N ASN A 139 -8.56 11.79 0.84
CA ASN A 139 -7.51 10.99 1.50
C ASN A 139 -6.86 9.92 0.61
N TYR A 140 -6.98 10.05 -0.72
CA TYR A 140 -6.32 9.15 -1.64
C TYR A 140 -4.79 9.29 -1.52
N PRO A 141 -4.00 8.20 -1.56
CA PRO A 141 -2.56 8.31 -1.39
C PRO A 141 -1.93 9.18 -2.49
N LEU A 142 -1.24 10.26 -2.09
CA LEU A 142 -0.64 11.23 -3.03
C LEU A 142 0.37 10.61 -3.99
N LYS A 143 1.07 9.56 -3.55
CA LYS A 143 2.05 8.81 -4.34
C LYS A 143 1.48 7.54 -4.99
N ALA A 144 0.15 7.40 -5.11
CA ALA A 144 -0.43 6.24 -5.78
C ALA A 144 -0.08 6.24 -7.26
N GLU A 145 0.73 5.28 -7.68
CA GLU A 145 1.22 5.15 -9.06
C GLU A 145 0.31 4.25 -9.88
N LYS A 146 -0.06 3.10 -9.32
CA LYS A 146 -0.75 2.02 -10.05
C LYS A 146 -1.83 1.38 -9.20
N VAL A 147 -2.98 1.07 -9.82
CA VAL A 147 -3.95 0.12 -9.26
C VAL A 147 -3.48 -1.30 -9.58
N VAL A 148 -3.07 -2.03 -8.56
CA VAL A 148 -2.60 -3.42 -8.69
C VAL A 148 -3.78 -4.36 -8.78
N SER A 149 -4.78 -4.15 -7.93
CA SER A 149 -5.98 -4.98 -7.83
C SER A 149 -7.14 -4.15 -7.30
N SER A 150 -8.35 -4.39 -7.80
CA SER A 150 -9.54 -3.72 -7.30
C SER A 150 -10.81 -4.52 -7.57
N TRP A 151 -11.84 -4.38 -6.75
CA TRP A 151 -13.17 -4.91 -7.06
C TRP A 151 -14.25 -4.16 -6.27
N LEU A 152 -15.46 -4.09 -6.84
CA LEU A 152 -16.62 -3.45 -6.23
C LEU A 152 -17.44 -4.47 -5.42
N PHE A 153 -17.71 -4.15 -4.15
CA PHE A 153 -18.68 -4.88 -3.32
C PHE A 153 -19.51 -3.91 -2.49
N GLY A 154 -20.84 -3.96 -2.66
CA GLY A 154 -21.75 -2.94 -2.14
C GLY A 154 -21.33 -1.54 -2.64
N ASP A 155 -21.23 -0.59 -1.71
CA ASP A 155 -20.85 0.80 -1.99
C ASP A 155 -19.33 1.06 -1.95
N LYS A 156 -18.51 0.00 -1.97
CA LYS A 156 -17.07 0.12 -1.74
C LYS A 156 -16.24 -0.57 -2.81
N ILE A 157 -15.18 0.10 -3.23
CA ILE A 157 -14.09 -0.53 -4.00
C ILE A 157 -13.02 -0.98 -3.01
N LYS A 158 -12.81 -2.28 -2.86
CA LYS A 158 -11.60 -2.80 -2.23
C LYS A 158 -10.45 -2.63 -3.22
N VAL A 159 -9.31 -2.09 -2.77
CA VAL A 159 -8.20 -1.74 -3.66
C VAL A 159 -6.83 -1.99 -3.05
N LEU A 160 -5.95 -2.56 -3.86
CA LEU A 160 -4.50 -2.61 -3.65
C LEU A 160 -3.81 -1.63 -4.61
N LEU A 161 -3.10 -0.66 -4.04
CA LEU A 161 -2.33 0.36 -4.77
C LEU A 161 -0.85 0.10 -4.62
N SER A 162 -0.08 0.30 -5.70
CA SER A 162 1.35 0.52 -5.59
C SER A 162 1.64 2.02 -5.47
N LEU A 163 2.64 2.33 -4.65
CA LEU A 163 3.15 3.68 -4.47
C LEU A 163 4.45 3.88 -5.23
N ASP A 164 4.59 5.07 -5.80
CA ASP A 164 5.83 5.53 -6.41
C ASP A 164 7.00 5.38 -5.43
N ARG A 165 8.03 4.68 -5.91
CA ARG A 165 9.25 4.35 -5.18
C ARG A 165 10.41 5.30 -5.47
N GLY A 166 10.25 6.25 -6.39
CA GLY A 166 11.37 7.02 -6.94
C GLY A 166 12.39 6.13 -7.65
N ASN A 167 13.68 6.48 -7.58
CA ASN A 167 14.74 5.83 -8.37
C ASN A 167 15.24 4.47 -7.83
N HIS A 168 14.59 3.89 -6.81
CA HIS A 168 15.08 2.66 -6.17
C HIS A 168 14.47 1.40 -6.83
N LYS A 169 15.29 0.69 -7.60
CA LYS A 169 14.98 -0.60 -8.24
C LYS A 169 15.15 -1.77 -7.25
N ILE A 170 14.23 -1.90 -6.30
CA ILE A 170 14.06 -3.14 -5.53
C ILE A 170 12.96 -3.96 -6.23
N GLU A 171 12.91 -5.28 -6.11
CA GLU A 171 11.78 -6.06 -6.64
C GLU A 171 10.47 -5.75 -5.88
N ASP A 172 10.54 -5.52 -4.57
CA ASP A 172 9.39 -5.34 -3.67
C ASP A 172 8.65 -4.00 -3.79
N GLU A 173 7.38 -4.05 -4.22
CA GLU A 173 6.48 -2.89 -4.30
C GLU A 173 6.05 -2.37 -2.94
N ASN A 174 6.00 -1.05 -2.79
CA ASN A 174 5.38 -0.40 -1.64
C ASN A 174 3.87 -0.37 -1.83
N LEU A 175 3.18 -1.33 -1.22
CA LEU A 175 1.76 -1.55 -1.43
C LEU A 175 0.92 -0.93 -0.30
N ILE A 176 -0.24 -0.39 -0.68
CA ILE A 176 -1.30 0.01 0.26
C ILE A 176 -2.58 -0.75 -0.08
N PHE A 177 -3.14 -1.44 0.90
CA PHE A 177 -4.49 -2.00 0.81
C PHE A 177 -5.49 -1.12 1.56
N GLY A 178 -6.66 -0.90 0.97
CA GLY A 178 -7.73 -0.09 1.54
C GLY A 178 -9.04 -0.21 0.79
N GLU A 179 -9.96 0.69 1.13
CA GLU A 179 -11.30 0.77 0.55
C GLU A 179 -11.58 2.20 0.07
N ILE A 180 -12.24 2.35 -1.08
CA ILE A 180 -12.83 3.61 -1.51
C ILE A 180 -14.34 3.50 -1.32
N ASP A 181 -14.89 4.34 -0.48
CA ASP A 181 -16.33 4.48 -0.30
C ASP A 181 -16.89 5.35 -1.44
N LEU A 182 -17.82 4.82 -2.24
CA LEU A 182 -18.37 5.48 -3.42
C LEU A 182 -19.50 6.46 -3.12
N VAL A 183 -20.05 6.44 -1.91
CA VAL A 183 -21.04 7.43 -1.46
C VAL A 183 -20.33 8.72 -1.05
N THR A 184 -19.27 8.60 -0.27
CA THR A 184 -18.51 9.73 0.30
C THR A 184 -17.27 10.12 -0.53
N PHE A 185 -16.90 9.29 -1.50
CA PHE A 185 -15.65 9.36 -2.27
C PHE A 185 -14.42 9.52 -1.35
N LYS A 186 -14.31 8.69 -0.32
CA LYS A 186 -13.21 8.71 0.65
C LYS A 186 -12.43 7.40 0.63
N PHE A 187 -11.11 7.51 0.59
CA PHE A 187 -10.21 6.38 0.79
C PHE A 187 -9.96 6.12 2.27
N ASN A 188 -10.19 4.88 2.68
CA ASN A 188 -9.93 4.37 4.01
C ASN A 188 -8.81 3.32 3.93
N LYS A 189 -7.65 3.65 4.49
CA LYS A 189 -6.49 2.78 4.52
C LYS A 189 -6.68 1.64 5.53
N ILE A 190 -6.44 0.40 5.11
CA ILE A 190 -6.37 -0.78 5.99
C ILE A 190 -4.92 -1.01 6.44
N GLY A 191 -3.96 -0.97 5.51
CA GLY A 191 -2.54 -1.17 5.85
C GLY A 191 -1.58 -0.95 4.70
N LYS A 192 -0.28 -1.02 5.01
CA LYS A 192 0.80 -1.00 4.02
C LYS A 192 1.72 -2.19 4.25
N PHE A 193 2.36 -2.67 3.19
CA PHE A 193 3.38 -3.71 3.22
C PHE A 193 4.25 -3.62 1.98
N SER A 194 5.45 -4.20 2.04
CA SER A 194 6.33 -4.33 0.88
C SER A 194 6.30 -5.77 0.38
N SER A 195 6.15 -5.97 -0.92
CA SER A 195 6.12 -7.31 -1.55
C SER A 195 6.27 -7.23 -3.07
N VAL A 196 6.90 -8.22 -3.67
CA VAL A 196 6.76 -8.50 -5.11
C VAL A 196 5.28 -8.72 -5.44
N ILE A 197 4.78 -8.06 -6.51
CA ILE A 197 3.41 -8.29 -7.01
C ILE A 197 3.39 -9.63 -7.76
N SER A 198 2.58 -10.56 -7.30
CA SER A 198 2.29 -11.82 -8.00
C SER A 198 0.91 -11.80 -8.66
N ASN A 199 0.69 -12.70 -9.63
CA ASN A 199 -0.62 -12.85 -10.29
C ASN A 199 -1.75 -13.21 -9.31
N GLU A 200 -1.43 -13.89 -8.21
CA GLU A 200 -2.38 -14.25 -7.15
C GLU A 200 -2.92 -13.02 -6.40
N MET A 201 -2.23 -11.87 -6.51
CA MET A 201 -2.66 -10.61 -5.91
C MET A 201 -3.55 -9.78 -6.84
N ILE A 202 -3.85 -10.20 -8.07
CA ILE A 202 -4.46 -9.34 -9.08
C ILE A 202 -5.92 -9.75 -9.35
N VAL A 203 -6.84 -8.80 -9.14
CA VAL A 203 -8.28 -8.87 -9.47
C VAL A 203 -8.74 -7.55 -10.10
N GLY A 204 -9.80 -7.62 -10.91
CA GLY A 204 -10.46 -6.42 -11.44
C GLY A 204 -9.81 -5.80 -12.67
N LYS A 205 -8.77 -6.39 -13.23
CA LYS A 205 -8.21 -5.94 -14.51
C LYS A 205 -9.03 -6.48 -15.69
N ALA A 206 -8.55 -6.30 -16.91
CA ALA A 206 -9.18 -6.78 -18.15
C ALA A 206 -9.19 -8.32 -18.33
N ASN A 207 -9.43 -9.07 -17.25
CA ASN A 207 -9.64 -10.52 -17.22
C ASN A 207 -11.07 -10.87 -16.77
N ILE A 208 -11.92 -9.88 -16.54
CA ILE A 208 -13.31 -10.07 -16.08
C ILE A 208 -14.17 -10.39 -17.29
N ILE A 209 -14.93 -11.48 -17.22
CA ILE A 209 -15.82 -11.93 -18.28
C ILE A 209 -17.26 -11.50 -18.02
N GLN A 210 -17.66 -11.58 -16.74
CA GLN A 210 -18.98 -11.23 -16.24
C GLN A 210 -18.85 -10.84 -14.77
N GLU A 211 -19.70 -9.92 -14.34
CA GLU A 211 -19.76 -9.50 -12.95
C GLU A 211 -21.22 -9.37 -12.49
N SER A 212 -21.53 -9.93 -11.32
CA SER A 212 -22.78 -9.77 -10.58
C SER A 212 -22.53 -8.97 -9.29
N GLU A 213 -23.54 -8.77 -8.45
CA GLU A 213 -23.36 -8.07 -7.16
C GLU A 213 -22.39 -8.80 -6.22
N LYS A 214 -22.46 -10.12 -6.16
CA LYS A 214 -21.64 -10.96 -5.26
C LYS A 214 -20.39 -11.53 -5.91
N TYR A 215 -20.45 -11.85 -7.21
CA TYR A 215 -19.43 -12.65 -7.87
C TYR A 215 -18.87 -11.99 -9.11
N MET A 216 -17.65 -12.40 -9.47
CA MET A 216 -16.97 -11.99 -10.70
C MET A 216 -16.39 -13.23 -11.37
N VAL A 217 -16.76 -13.45 -12.63
CA VAL A 217 -16.18 -14.50 -13.46
C VAL A 217 -14.93 -13.95 -14.12
N ARG A 218 -13.82 -14.68 -14.01
CA ARG A 218 -12.53 -14.28 -14.54
C ARG A 218 -11.96 -15.36 -15.44
N GLU A 219 -11.41 -14.95 -16.58
CA GLU A 219 -10.62 -15.81 -17.46
C GLU A 219 -9.20 -15.27 -17.57
N ILE A 220 -8.24 -16.07 -17.13
CA ILE A 220 -6.82 -15.85 -17.36
C ILE A 220 -6.45 -16.65 -18.60
N ARG A 221 -5.77 -16.01 -19.56
CA ARG A 221 -5.31 -16.64 -20.81
C ARG A 221 -3.80 -16.49 -20.90
N ASP A 222 -3.10 -17.60 -21.11
CA ASP A 222 -1.66 -17.66 -21.36
C ASP A 222 -1.44 -18.50 -22.63
N ASP A 223 -1.03 -17.85 -23.72
CA ASP A 223 -0.91 -18.38 -25.09
C ASP A 223 -2.09 -19.27 -25.58
N SER A 224 -2.12 -20.55 -25.20
CA SER A 224 -3.13 -21.56 -25.55
C SER A 224 -3.95 -22.08 -24.36
N GLU A 225 -3.55 -21.79 -23.13
CA GLU A 225 -4.24 -22.23 -21.92
C GLU A 225 -5.16 -21.14 -21.39
N CYS A 226 -6.41 -21.52 -21.10
CA CYS A 226 -7.38 -20.66 -20.44
C CYS A 226 -7.81 -21.26 -19.13
N SER A 227 -7.82 -20.41 -18.10
CA SER A 227 -8.25 -20.77 -16.77
C SER A 227 -9.38 -19.87 -16.33
N CYS A 228 -10.56 -20.46 -16.15
CA CYS A 228 -11.74 -19.77 -15.65
C CYS A 228 -11.89 -19.98 -14.14
N HIS A 229 -12.12 -18.88 -13.42
CA HIS A 229 -12.34 -18.90 -11.99
C HIS A 229 -13.49 -17.99 -11.61
N LEU A 230 -14.12 -18.31 -10.49
CA LEU A 230 -15.11 -17.46 -9.85
C LEU A 230 -14.44 -16.69 -8.72
N PHE A 231 -14.71 -15.41 -8.58
CA PHE A 231 -14.23 -14.59 -7.49
C PHE A 231 -15.40 -14.10 -6.65
N ASP A 232 -15.40 -14.45 -5.37
CA ASP A 232 -16.31 -13.94 -4.36
C ASP A 232 -15.83 -12.56 -3.88
N LYS A 233 -16.62 -11.54 -4.19
CA LYS A 233 -16.31 -10.14 -3.93
C LYS A 233 -16.46 -9.77 -2.45
N GLU A 234 -17.33 -10.48 -1.72
CA GLU A 234 -17.55 -10.25 -0.30
C GLU A 234 -16.30 -10.64 0.50
N ASN A 235 -15.87 -11.90 0.37
CA ASN A 235 -14.74 -12.45 1.13
C ASN A 235 -13.37 -12.19 0.47
N GLY A 236 -13.37 -11.76 -0.80
CA GLY A 236 -12.14 -11.56 -1.57
C GLY A 236 -11.41 -12.89 -1.83
N GLU A 237 -12.18 -13.91 -2.20
CA GLU A 237 -11.70 -15.28 -2.43
C GLU A 237 -11.91 -15.72 -3.89
N ILE A 238 -10.93 -16.43 -4.44
CA ILE A 238 -11.10 -17.18 -5.69
C ILE A 238 -11.66 -18.55 -5.34
N TYR A 239 -12.77 -18.91 -5.98
CA TYR A 239 -13.36 -20.24 -5.98
C TYR A 239 -13.03 -20.95 -7.28
N TYR A 240 -12.54 -22.17 -7.13
CA TYR A 240 -12.30 -23.10 -8.22
C TYR A 240 -13.45 -24.11 -8.21
N LEU A 241 -14.27 -24.08 -9.26
CA LEU A 241 -15.48 -24.89 -9.36
C LEU A 241 -15.35 -25.99 -10.40
N ASN A 242 -15.92 -27.16 -10.09
CA ASN A 242 -15.88 -28.33 -10.98
C ASN A 242 -16.52 -28.06 -12.35
N LEU A 243 -17.57 -27.21 -12.42
CA LEU A 243 -18.30 -26.92 -13.67
C LEU A 243 -17.44 -26.23 -14.73
N ILE A 244 -16.51 -25.37 -14.30
CA ILE A 244 -15.65 -24.55 -15.17
C ILE A 244 -14.19 -24.98 -15.10
N LYS A 245 -13.94 -26.16 -14.55
CA LYS A 245 -12.62 -26.79 -14.54
C LYS A 245 -12.30 -27.27 -15.95
N ASP A 246 -11.11 -26.93 -16.44
CA ASP A 246 -10.56 -27.39 -17.72
C ASP A 246 -11.47 -27.11 -18.95
N ILE A 247 -12.30 -26.05 -18.88
CA ILE A 247 -13.10 -25.64 -20.03
C ILE A 247 -12.22 -24.92 -21.07
N PRO A 248 -12.54 -25.04 -22.37
CA PRO A 248 -11.86 -24.27 -23.40
C PRO A 248 -11.97 -22.76 -23.17
N CYS A 249 -11.04 -22.02 -23.76
CA CYS A 249 -11.09 -20.57 -23.86
C CYS A 249 -12.47 -20.07 -24.33
N LEU A 250 -12.99 -19.07 -23.65
CA LEU A 250 -14.26 -18.45 -23.99
C LEU A 250 -14.12 -17.68 -25.31
N ASP A 251 -15.09 -17.88 -26.19
CA ASP A 251 -15.15 -17.35 -27.56
C ASP A 251 -16.44 -16.54 -27.82
N GLY A 252 -17.26 -16.32 -26.79
CA GLY A 252 -18.55 -15.62 -26.89
C GLY A 252 -19.71 -16.53 -27.28
N ASN A 253 -19.47 -17.62 -28.01
CA ASN A 253 -20.44 -18.71 -28.16
C ASN A 253 -20.48 -19.57 -26.90
N SER A 254 -19.31 -19.84 -26.34
CA SER A 254 -19.10 -20.28 -24.98
C SER A 254 -19.01 -19.09 -24.04
N TYR A 255 -19.69 -19.18 -22.89
CA TYR A 255 -19.77 -18.10 -21.93
C TYR A 255 -20.04 -18.64 -20.54
N VAL A 256 -19.50 -17.96 -19.53
CA VAL A 256 -19.72 -18.26 -18.11
C VAL A 256 -20.31 -17.03 -17.46
N TYR A 257 -21.40 -17.23 -16.73
CA TYR A 257 -22.11 -16.16 -16.03
C TYR A 257 -22.70 -16.66 -14.71
N VAL A 258 -22.97 -15.71 -13.82
CA VAL A 258 -23.57 -15.98 -12.52
C VAL A 258 -24.90 -15.27 -12.42
N GLU A 259 -25.92 -16.01 -12.02
CA GLU A 259 -27.21 -15.46 -11.64
C GLU A 259 -27.50 -15.85 -10.19
N LYS A 260 -27.62 -14.84 -9.32
CA LYS A 260 -27.74 -15.01 -7.86
C LYS A 260 -26.58 -15.86 -7.33
N ASP A 261 -26.89 -17.06 -6.84
CA ASP A 261 -25.93 -17.99 -6.25
C ASP A 261 -25.71 -19.24 -7.14
N SER A 262 -26.07 -19.17 -8.43
CA SER A 262 -25.86 -20.25 -9.41
C SER A 262 -24.90 -19.82 -10.52
N LEU A 263 -23.93 -20.67 -10.81
CA LEU A 263 -23.00 -20.51 -11.92
C LEU A 263 -23.51 -21.29 -13.14
N TYR A 264 -23.48 -20.65 -14.31
CA TYR A 264 -23.88 -21.24 -15.57
C TYR A 264 -22.70 -21.24 -16.55
N TYR A 265 -22.53 -22.36 -17.24
CA TYR A 265 -21.59 -22.48 -18.35
C TYR A 265 -22.35 -22.90 -19.60
N ARG A 266 -22.27 -22.06 -20.63
CA ARG A 266 -22.71 -22.38 -22.00
C ARG A 266 -21.50 -22.77 -22.81
N ASN A 267 -21.53 -23.91 -23.49
CA ASN A 267 -20.47 -24.30 -24.43
C ASN A 267 -20.73 -23.75 -25.85
N SER A 268 -19.77 -23.90 -26.77
CA SER A 268 -19.91 -23.41 -28.16
C SER A 268 -21.02 -24.11 -28.96
N LYS A 269 -21.49 -25.29 -28.51
CA LYS A 269 -22.67 -25.99 -29.06
C LYS A 269 -24.00 -25.53 -28.42
N ARG A 270 -23.95 -24.49 -27.58
CA ARG A 270 -25.10 -23.88 -26.89
C ARG A 270 -25.79 -24.77 -25.84
N ILE A 271 -25.11 -25.82 -25.40
CA ILE A 271 -25.58 -26.62 -24.26
C ILE A 271 -25.20 -25.87 -22.99
N VAL A 272 -26.19 -25.65 -22.11
CA VAL A 272 -26.01 -24.98 -20.83
C VAL A 272 -25.97 -26.02 -19.72
N LYS A 273 -24.96 -25.89 -18.85
CA LYS A 273 -24.87 -26.60 -17.58
C LYS A 273 -24.84 -25.58 -16.45
N SER A 274 -25.33 -25.96 -15.28
CA SER A 274 -25.34 -25.10 -14.11
C SER A 274 -24.96 -25.84 -12.84
N VAL A 275 -24.52 -25.07 -11.84
CA VAL A 275 -24.24 -25.58 -10.50
C VAL A 275 -24.55 -24.51 -9.47
N LEU A 276 -25.09 -24.90 -8.32
CA LEU A 276 -25.22 -24.02 -7.16
C LEU A 276 -23.82 -23.75 -6.58
N ILE A 277 -23.52 -22.49 -6.27
CA ILE A 277 -22.23 -22.09 -5.69
C ILE A 277 -22.26 -22.46 -4.20
N ASN A 278 -21.82 -23.67 -3.89
CA ASN A 278 -21.75 -24.22 -2.54
C ASN A 278 -20.43 -24.97 -2.31
N LYS A 279 -20.24 -25.52 -1.10
CA LYS A 279 -19.00 -26.22 -0.74
C LYS A 279 -18.73 -27.47 -1.61
N ASP A 280 -19.76 -28.14 -2.09
CA ASP A 280 -19.61 -29.37 -2.90
C ASP A 280 -19.18 -29.05 -4.34
N ALA A 281 -19.59 -27.90 -4.86
CA ALA A 281 -19.19 -27.42 -6.18
C ALA A 281 -17.75 -26.87 -6.20
N ILE A 282 -17.26 -26.38 -5.05
CA ILE A 282 -15.95 -25.73 -4.89
C ILE A 282 -14.92 -26.78 -4.46
N TYR A 283 -13.99 -27.13 -5.35
CA TYR A 283 -12.93 -28.08 -5.02
C TYR A 283 -11.70 -27.41 -4.38
N GLU A 284 -11.49 -26.11 -4.63
CA GLU A 284 -10.40 -25.33 -4.05
C GLU A 284 -10.84 -23.89 -3.84
N LYS A 285 -10.31 -23.25 -2.80
CA LYS A 285 -10.47 -21.81 -2.57
C LYS A 285 -9.15 -21.15 -2.18
N ARG A 286 -8.93 -19.92 -2.67
CA ARG A 286 -7.76 -19.10 -2.33
C ARG A 286 -8.18 -17.69 -1.94
N SER A 287 -7.77 -17.22 -0.76
CA SER A 287 -8.14 -15.89 -0.27
C SER A 287 -7.09 -14.85 -0.60
N ILE A 288 -7.42 -13.94 -1.51
CA ILE A 288 -6.56 -12.81 -1.89
C ILE A 288 -6.54 -11.77 -0.78
N GLN A 289 -7.70 -11.48 -0.19
CA GLN A 289 -7.78 -10.55 0.92
C GLN A 289 -6.93 -11.00 2.11
N ARG A 290 -6.89 -12.32 2.39
CA ARG A 290 -6.02 -12.88 3.43
C ARG A 290 -4.54 -12.66 3.12
N ILE A 291 -4.11 -12.80 1.86
CA ILE A 291 -2.72 -12.51 1.45
C ILE A 291 -2.37 -11.08 1.88
N TYR A 292 -3.18 -10.09 1.52
CA TYR A 292 -2.91 -8.68 1.87
C TYR A 292 -2.87 -8.45 3.38
N LEU A 293 -3.88 -8.94 4.11
CA LEU A 293 -3.97 -8.76 5.56
C LEU A 293 -2.82 -9.46 6.29
N SER A 294 -2.40 -10.63 5.82
CA SER A 294 -1.28 -11.36 6.40
C SER A 294 0.05 -10.65 6.16
N SER A 295 0.28 -10.10 4.96
CA SER A 295 1.46 -9.28 4.66
C SER A 295 1.50 -8.00 5.48
N ILE A 296 0.35 -7.33 5.68
CA ILE A 296 0.25 -6.16 6.57
C ILE A 296 0.63 -6.53 8.00
N LYS A 297 0.10 -7.64 8.51
CA LYS A 297 0.41 -8.12 9.86
C LYS A 297 1.90 -8.44 10.00
N LYS A 298 2.47 -9.15 9.03
CA LYS A 298 3.91 -9.48 8.98
C LYS A 298 4.77 -8.21 8.99
N GLN A 299 4.46 -7.23 8.14
CA GLN A 299 5.18 -5.95 8.11
C GLN A 299 5.10 -5.22 9.46
N ARG A 300 3.92 -5.17 10.09
CA ARG A 300 3.77 -4.54 11.42
C ARG A 300 4.63 -5.23 12.47
N VAL A 301 4.66 -6.56 12.51
CA VAL A 301 5.50 -7.34 13.44
C VAL A 301 6.97 -7.08 13.18
N ASN A 302 7.41 -7.11 11.92
CA ASN A 302 8.81 -6.83 11.56
C ASN A 302 9.25 -5.43 12.00
N ASN A 303 8.40 -4.42 11.80
CA ASN A 303 8.69 -3.05 12.24
C ASN A 303 8.80 -2.97 13.78
N LEU A 304 7.92 -3.66 14.52
CA LEU A 304 7.99 -3.70 15.98
C LEU A 304 9.28 -4.37 16.49
N ILE A 305 9.67 -5.49 15.88
CA ILE A 305 10.95 -6.16 16.19
C ILE A 305 12.12 -5.22 15.90
N LEU A 306 12.11 -4.52 14.76
CA LEU A 306 13.14 -3.56 14.42
C LEU A 306 13.23 -2.43 15.46
N TYR A 307 12.10 -1.85 15.88
CA TYR A 307 12.08 -0.83 16.92
C TYR A 307 12.59 -1.36 18.27
N PHE A 308 12.28 -2.61 18.61
CA PHE A 308 12.80 -3.23 19.82
C PHE A 308 14.32 -3.43 19.76
N ILE A 309 14.85 -3.87 18.62
CA ILE A 309 16.31 -4.04 18.43
C ILE A 309 17.00 -2.68 18.49
N THR A 310 16.49 -1.65 17.79
CA THR A 310 17.12 -0.32 17.79
C THR A 310 17.09 0.35 19.16
N THR A 311 16.02 0.17 19.93
CA THR A 311 15.92 0.67 21.31
C THR A 311 16.85 -0.09 22.26
N LEU A 312 16.96 -1.41 22.14
CA LEU A 312 17.91 -2.19 22.93
C LEU A 312 19.37 -1.81 22.61
N SER A 313 19.70 -1.66 21.33
CA SER A 313 21.02 -1.21 20.90
C SER A 313 21.36 0.19 21.42
N SER A 314 20.41 1.14 21.40
CA SER A 314 20.67 2.48 21.92
C SER A 314 20.89 2.51 23.44
N ILE A 315 20.15 1.69 24.20
CA ILE A 315 20.36 1.53 25.65
C ILE A 315 21.76 0.98 25.95
N ILE A 316 22.20 -0.05 25.21
CA ILE A 316 23.54 -0.64 25.37
C ILE A 316 24.61 0.42 25.11
N ILE A 317 24.47 1.21 24.04
CA ILE A 317 25.40 2.30 23.71
C ILE A 317 25.48 3.31 24.85
N ILE A 318 24.34 3.73 25.42
CA ILE A 318 24.29 4.67 26.54
C ILE A 318 25.02 4.09 27.77
N ILE A 319 24.79 2.83 28.10
CA ILE A 319 25.46 2.16 29.23
C ILE A 319 26.99 2.13 29.02
N VAL A 320 27.45 1.82 27.81
CA VAL A 320 28.88 1.83 27.47
C VAL A 320 29.46 3.24 27.63
N PHE A 321 28.77 4.28 27.15
CA PHE A 321 29.21 5.68 27.35
C PHE A 321 29.28 6.06 28.83
N ILE A 322 28.32 5.64 29.65
CA ILE A 322 28.35 5.89 31.10
C ILE A 322 29.56 5.20 31.73
N ILE A 323 29.81 3.93 31.41
CA ILE A 323 30.97 3.19 31.93
C ILE A 323 32.28 3.86 31.51
N LEU A 324 32.40 4.29 30.25
CA LEU A 324 33.58 5.01 29.76
C LEU A 324 33.76 6.36 30.46
N ALA A 325 32.68 7.12 30.67
CA ALA A 325 32.72 8.39 31.39
C ALA A 325 33.15 8.20 32.86
N ILE A 326 32.65 7.17 33.53
CA ILE A 326 33.07 6.82 34.90
C ILE A 326 34.55 6.43 34.91
N ARG A 327 35.01 5.59 33.97
CA ARG A 327 36.42 5.20 33.87
C ARG A 327 37.33 6.39 33.58
N PHE A 328 36.92 7.30 32.71
CA PHE A 328 37.68 8.51 32.38
C PHE A 328 37.80 9.45 33.58
N ARG A 329 36.71 9.65 34.34
CA ARG A 329 36.74 10.41 35.60
C ARG A 329 37.66 9.77 36.64
N ARG A 330 37.63 8.44 36.79
CA ARG A 330 38.52 7.71 37.72
C ARG A 330 39.99 7.83 37.31
N LYS A 331 40.32 7.78 36.02
CA LYS A 331 41.69 7.97 35.54
C LYS A 331 42.23 9.36 35.94
N HIS A 332 41.43 10.41 35.75
CA HIS A 332 41.81 11.77 36.13
C HIS A 332 41.94 11.99 37.65
N LEU A 333 41.22 11.21 38.47
CA LEU A 333 41.39 11.21 39.94
C LEU A 333 42.66 10.50 40.40
N ASN A 334 43.08 9.43 39.69
CA ASN A 334 44.27 8.65 40.02
C ASN A 334 45.57 9.23 39.42
N ASP A 335 45.49 10.20 38.51
CA ASP A 335 46.66 10.90 37.95
C ASP A 335 47.26 11.94 38.93
N PHE A 336 46.74 12.07 40.16
CA PHE A 336 47.44 12.81 41.21
C PHE A 336 48.68 12.02 41.65
N PRO A 337 49.92 12.53 41.46
CA PRO A 337 51.11 11.75 41.78
C PRO A 337 51.15 11.44 43.27
N VAL A 338 51.18 10.15 43.60
CA VAL A 338 51.32 9.65 44.98
C VAL A 338 52.58 10.26 45.66
N SER A 339 53.60 10.63 44.87
CA SER A 339 54.79 11.35 45.34
C SER A 339 54.48 12.74 45.90
N ILE A 340 53.69 13.54 45.18
CA ILE A 340 53.29 14.89 45.59
C ILE A 340 52.43 14.81 46.87
N GLU A 341 51.51 13.85 46.94
CA GLU A 341 50.67 13.66 48.14
C GLU A 341 51.51 13.33 49.38
N LYS A 342 52.46 12.40 49.25
CA LYS A 342 53.36 12.01 50.35
C LYS A 342 54.24 13.18 50.81
N ASN A 343 54.78 13.95 49.88
CA ASN A 343 55.63 15.11 50.20
C ASN A 343 54.83 16.23 50.88
N LEU A 344 53.57 16.45 50.48
CA LEU A 344 52.68 17.40 51.13
C LEU A 344 52.27 16.97 52.54
N ILE A 345 52.06 15.67 52.78
CA ILE A 345 51.80 15.14 54.12
C ILE A 345 53.01 15.36 55.04
N LEU A 346 54.23 15.18 54.54
CA LEU A 346 55.46 15.45 55.31
C LEU A 346 55.65 16.93 55.64
N ALA A 347 55.16 17.84 54.79
CA ALA A 347 55.21 19.29 55.00
C ALA A 347 54.03 19.84 55.82
N LYS A 348 53.16 18.97 56.38
CA LYS A 348 51.99 19.40 57.15
C LYS A 348 52.40 20.21 58.39
N GLY A 349 51.75 21.35 58.58
CA GLY A 349 52.07 22.32 59.62
C GLY A 349 53.17 23.32 59.26
N GLN A 350 53.77 23.24 58.07
CA GLN A 350 54.81 24.16 57.61
C GLN A 350 54.22 25.32 56.77
N VAL A 351 54.88 26.47 56.85
CA VAL A 351 54.68 27.61 55.95
C VAL A 351 55.76 27.55 54.89
N LEU A 352 55.35 27.40 53.63
CA LEU A 352 56.24 27.24 52.48
C LEU A 352 56.27 28.50 51.62
N LYS A 353 57.46 28.85 51.14
CA LYS A 353 57.64 29.90 50.13
C LYS A 353 57.22 29.41 48.76
N LYS A 354 57.06 30.37 47.84
CA LYS A 354 56.63 30.13 46.46
C LYS A 354 57.45 29.05 45.74
N ASP A 355 58.77 29.09 45.84
CA ASP A 355 59.64 28.18 45.09
C ASP A 355 59.66 26.77 45.72
N GLU A 356 59.48 26.69 47.04
CA GLU A 356 59.40 25.44 47.80
C GLU A 356 58.12 24.67 47.47
N ILE A 357 56.98 25.36 47.41
CA ILE A 357 55.71 24.71 47.02
C ILE A 357 55.74 24.29 45.54
N ASP A 358 56.41 25.04 44.66
CA ASP A 358 56.57 24.65 43.25
C ASP A 358 57.41 23.40 43.07
N LEU A 359 58.42 23.22 43.93
CA LEU A 359 59.29 22.05 43.93
C LEU A 359 58.54 20.82 44.45
N ILE A 360 57.75 20.96 45.52
CA ILE A 360 56.90 19.88 46.06
C ILE A 360 55.80 19.47 45.07
N LEU A 361 55.24 20.42 44.32
CA LEU A 361 54.26 20.17 43.27
C LEU A 361 54.91 19.70 41.94
N GLU A 362 56.24 19.56 41.90
CA GLU A 362 57.03 19.12 40.74
C GLU A 362 56.80 19.99 39.48
N ILE A 363 56.54 21.29 39.64
CA ILE A 363 56.27 22.24 38.53
C ILE A 363 57.36 23.30 38.34
N SER A 364 58.41 23.31 39.15
CA SER A 364 59.49 24.30 39.12
C SER A 364 60.24 24.39 37.78
N HIS A 365 60.20 23.36 36.95
CA HIS A 365 60.85 23.29 35.64
C HIS A 365 60.08 24.01 34.52
N MET A 366 58.85 24.48 34.77
CA MET A 366 57.99 25.09 33.74
C MET A 366 58.22 26.61 33.59
N SER A 367 57.69 27.20 32.52
CA SER A 367 57.71 28.66 32.36
C SER A 367 56.86 29.38 33.42
N PHE A 368 57.21 30.61 33.75
CA PHE A 368 56.58 31.37 34.84
C PHE A 368 55.04 31.43 34.76
N ASP A 369 54.49 31.72 33.57
CA ASP A 369 53.03 31.79 33.37
C ASP A 369 52.36 30.43 33.50
N SER A 370 53.03 29.37 33.03
CA SER A 370 52.55 27.98 33.16
C SER A 370 52.52 27.54 34.62
N ILE A 371 53.57 27.87 35.39
CA ILE A 371 53.67 27.56 36.83
C ILE A 371 52.51 28.22 37.58
N LYS A 372 52.26 29.50 37.36
CA LYS A 372 51.20 30.25 38.08
C LYS A 372 49.83 29.60 37.89
N SER A 373 49.48 29.27 36.64
CA SER A 373 48.20 28.64 36.31
C SER A 373 48.11 27.22 36.87
N LYS A 374 49.15 26.40 36.64
CA LYS A 374 49.17 24.99 37.04
C LYS A 374 49.18 24.82 38.56
N ARG A 375 49.95 25.62 39.29
CA ARG A 375 49.93 25.66 40.76
C ARG A 375 48.54 25.92 41.30
N SER A 376 47.83 26.88 40.69
CA SER A 376 46.51 27.23 41.17
C SER A 376 45.49 26.10 41.00
N ASN A 377 45.56 25.40 39.87
CA ASN A 377 44.71 24.24 39.60
C ASN A 377 45.06 23.06 40.51
N LEU A 378 46.35 22.76 40.70
CA LEU A 378 46.81 21.68 41.57
C LEU A 378 46.39 21.90 43.03
N ILE A 379 46.59 23.12 43.57
CA ILE A 379 46.14 23.45 44.94
C ILE A 379 44.63 23.25 45.10
N LYS A 380 43.84 23.64 44.09
CA LYS A 380 42.38 23.41 44.11
C LYS A 380 42.05 21.92 44.14
N MET A 381 42.68 21.13 43.26
CA MET A 381 42.50 19.67 43.22
C MET A 381 42.90 19.00 44.55
N ILE A 382 44.00 19.44 45.17
CA ILE A 382 44.48 18.93 46.47
C ILE A 382 43.46 19.20 47.58
N ASN A 383 42.98 20.44 47.66
CA ASN A 383 42.00 20.85 48.66
C ASN A 383 40.66 20.13 48.48
N ASP A 384 40.22 19.94 47.22
CA ASP A 384 38.99 19.23 46.89
C ASP A 384 39.08 17.71 47.22
N ASN A 385 40.29 17.13 47.21
CA ASN A 385 40.53 15.72 47.58
C ASN A 385 40.48 15.49 49.12
N GLY A 386 40.59 16.54 49.94
CA GLY A 386 40.28 16.51 51.38
C GLY A 386 41.30 15.85 52.31
N LYS A 387 42.41 15.29 51.81
CA LYS A 387 43.44 14.63 52.65
C LYS A 387 44.48 15.58 53.26
N VAL A 388 44.81 16.66 52.54
CA VAL A 388 45.70 17.75 52.95
C VAL A 388 45.09 19.04 52.41
N SER A 389 45.20 20.16 53.14
CA SER A 389 44.69 21.44 52.65
C SER A 389 45.75 22.52 52.62
N ILE A 390 45.87 23.24 51.51
CA ILE A 390 46.85 24.32 51.33
C ILE A 390 46.10 25.64 51.31
N THR A 391 46.46 26.53 52.23
CA THR A 391 45.92 27.89 52.32
C THR A 391 46.98 28.91 51.89
N ARG A 392 46.56 29.92 51.12
CA ARG A 392 47.45 30.99 50.67
C ARG A 392 47.34 32.17 51.61
N ASN A 393 48.44 32.52 52.25
CA ASN A 393 48.53 33.69 53.11
C ASN A 393 49.39 34.74 52.40
N ARG A 394 48.91 35.98 52.35
CA ARG A 394 49.76 37.10 51.90
C ARG A 394 50.65 37.49 53.07
N ASP A 395 51.93 37.70 52.79
CA ASP A 395 52.87 38.21 53.79
C ASP A 395 52.34 39.56 54.33
N LYS A 396 52.46 39.74 55.66
CA LYS A 396 52.01 40.94 56.36
C LYS A 396 52.90 42.15 56.06
N ASN A 397 54.17 41.93 55.69
CA ASN A 397 55.16 42.98 55.46
C ASN A 397 55.25 43.40 53.98
N ASP A 398 55.10 42.47 53.02
CA ASP A 398 54.98 42.79 51.59
C ASP A 398 53.89 41.92 50.92
N LYS A 399 52.75 42.54 50.62
CA LYS A 399 51.58 41.88 50.02
C LYS A 399 51.84 41.27 48.63
N ARG A 400 53.01 41.53 48.01
CA ARG A 400 53.45 40.91 46.75
C ARG A 400 53.94 39.47 46.94
N PHE A 401 54.31 39.09 48.16
CA PHE A 401 54.72 37.73 48.49
C PHE A 401 53.55 36.91 49.03
N ILE A 402 53.46 35.66 48.55
CA ILE A 402 52.42 34.71 48.93
C ILE A 402 53.12 33.50 49.55
N GLU A 403 52.76 33.22 50.79
CA GLU A 403 53.17 32.02 51.52
C GLU A 403 52.06 30.97 51.47
N TYR A 404 52.45 29.70 51.50
CA TYR A 404 51.56 28.56 51.37
C TYR A 404 51.62 27.75 52.64
N PHE A 405 50.53 27.71 53.39
CA PHE A 405 50.44 26.94 54.62
C PHE A 405 49.75 25.61 54.36
N VAL A 406 50.43 24.51 54.66
CA VAL A 406 49.94 23.14 54.47
C VAL A 406 49.33 22.65 55.79
N LYS A 407 48.05 22.30 55.76
CA LYS A 407 47.21 21.91 56.90
C LYS A 407 46.83 20.45 56.90
#